data_AF-A0A412YRG4-F1
#
_entry.id   AF-A0A412YRG4-F1
#
_cell.length_a   1.000
_cell.length_b   1.000
_cell.length_c   1.000
_cell.angle_alpha   90.00
_cell.angle_beta   90.00
_cell.angle_gamma   90.00
#
_symmetry.space_group_name_H-M   'P 1'
#
loop_
_entity.id
_entity.type
_entity.pdbx_description
1 polymer ?
#
loop_
_entity_poly.entity_id
_entity_poly.type
_entity_poly.pdbx_seq_one_letter_code
_entity_poly.pdbx_strand_id
1 'polypeptide(L)'
;MKTIRQIADEIGVSKTAVNKQIANLGLRSGLRKNGNQFAIDEHQEALIKEAFSEKSQTEIENQTQTKTQTENHEVSDLVCVLQATIDTLQGQLEVKDRQIEKLTEALVAAQQTAAAAQALHAG
;
A
#
# COMPACT_ATOMS: atom_id res chain seq x y z
N MET A 1 30.31 -24.23 24.91
CA MET A 1 29.64 -25.13 23.94
C MET A 1 28.20 -25.32 24.36
N LYS A 2 27.26 -25.12 23.44
CA LYS A 2 25.82 -25.28 23.69
C LYS A 2 25.25 -26.42 22.87
N THR A 3 24.04 -26.83 23.22
CA THR A 3 23.26 -27.81 22.47
C THR A 3 22.22 -27.10 21.61
N ILE A 4 21.74 -27.78 20.56
CA ILE A 4 20.62 -27.31 19.74
C ILE A 4 19.40 -26.94 20.59
N ARG A 5 19.16 -27.66 21.70
CA ARG A 5 18.07 -27.35 22.63
C ARG A 5 18.24 -25.99 23.28
N GLN A 6 19.43 -25.70 23.82
CA GLN A 6 19.69 -24.43 24.49
C GLN A 6 19.57 -23.26 23.51
N ILE A 7 20.07 -23.41 22.29
CA ILE A 7 19.93 -22.38 21.25
C ILE A 7 18.45 -22.16 20.90
N ALA A 8 17.68 -23.24 20.73
CA ALA A 8 16.25 -23.18 20.45
C ALA A 8 15.47 -22.46 21.57
N ASP A 9 15.77 -22.79 22.82
CA ASP A 9 15.16 -22.18 24.00
C ASP A 9 15.52 -20.68 24.10
N GLU A 10 16.76 -20.29 23.74
CA GLU A 10 17.22 -18.88 23.76
C GLU A 10 16.59 -18.00 22.68
N ILE A 11 16.41 -18.52 21.46
CA ILE A 11 15.81 -17.77 20.34
C ILE A 11 14.29 -17.97 20.23
N GLY A 12 13.70 -18.77 21.13
CA GLY A 12 12.26 -19.00 21.18
C GLY A 12 11.69 -19.81 20.01
N VAL A 13 12.48 -20.68 19.37
CA VAL A 13 12.02 -21.53 18.25
C VAL A 13 12.10 -23.01 18.57
N SER A 14 11.57 -23.86 17.70
CA SER A 14 11.65 -25.31 17.90
C SER A 14 13.06 -25.87 17.59
N LYS A 15 13.46 -26.95 18.29
CA LYS A 15 14.70 -27.69 17.98
C LYS A 15 14.76 -28.15 16.52
N THR A 16 13.62 -28.46 15.93
CA THR A 16 13.50 -28.86 14.52
C THR A 16 13.84 -27.69 13.60
N ALA A 17 13.37 -26.48 13.93
CA ALA A 17 13.72 -25.27 13.18
C ALA A 17 15.24 -25.02 13.23
N VAL A 18 15.86 -25.12 14.40
CA VAL A 18 17.32 -24.97 14.54
C VAL A 18 18.07 -26.05 13.74
N ASN A 19 17.64 -27.32 13.80
CA ASN A 19 18.22 -28.41 13.02
C ASN A 19 18.10 -28.20 11.50
N LYS A 20 16.99 -27.61 11.04
CA LYS A 20 16.79 -27.24 9.65
C LYS A 20 17.74 -26.10 9.27
N GLN A 21 17.87 -25.09 10.11
CA GLN A 21 18.75 -23.96 9.84
C GLN A 21 20.22 -24.34 9.79
N ILE A 22 20.67 -25.20 10.70
CA ILE A 22 22.02 -25.81 10.65
C ILE A 22 22.27 -26.54 9.32
N ALA A 23 21.24 -27.22 8.77
CA ALA A 23 21.34 -27.87 7.47
C ALA A 23 21.45 -26.85 6.33
N ASN A 24 20.63 -25.80 6.36
CA ASN A 24 20.63 -24.73 5.36
C ASN A 24 21.96 -23.97 5.32
N LEU A 25 22.60 -23.77 6.48
CA LEU A 25 23.89 -23.12 6.62
C LEU A 25 25.08 -24.06 6.29
N GLY A 26 24.82 -25.33 5.95
CA GLY A 26 25.87 -26.30 5.65
C GLY A 26 26.72 -26.72 6.85
N LEU A 27 26.34 -26.35 8.08
CA LEU A 27 27.15 -26.54 9.28
C LEU A 27 27.18 -27.99 9.79
N ARG A 28 26.28 -28.87 9.29
CA ARG A 28 26.10 -30.24 9.80
C ARG A 28 27.39 -31.06 9.88
N SER A 29 28.29 -30.93 8.91
CA SER A 29 29.55 -31.67 8.85
C SER A 29 30.61 -31.14 9.82
N GLY A 30 30.53 -29.87 10.21
CA GLY A 30 31.46 -29.22 11.14
C GLY A 30 31.07 -29.34 12.61
N LEU A 31 29.92 -29.92 12.92
CA LEU A 31 29.45 -30.08 14.29
C LEU A 31 30.12 -31.26 14.99
N ARG A 32 30.74 -30.99 16.14
CA ARG A 32 31.27 -32.04 17.01
C ARG A 32 30.12 -32.78 17.68
N LYS A 33 30.11 -34.12 17.62
CA LYS A 33 29.18 -34.92 18.43
C LYS A 33 29.70 -35.06 19.86
N ASN A 34 28.81 -34.83 20.81
CA ASN A 34 29.00 -35.14 22.23
C ASN A 34 27.92 -36.14 22.65
N GLY A 35 28.24 -37.43 22.55
CA GLY A 35 27.26 -38.52 22.68
C GLY A 35 26.18 -38.43 21.59
N ASN A 36 24.92 -38.39 22.01
CA ASN A 36 23.75 -38.31 21.12
C ASN A 36 23.37 -36.88 20.72
N GLN A 37 24.18 -35.88 21.07
CA GLN A 37 23.89 -34.47 20.80
C GLN A 37 25.01 -33.83 19.99
N PHE A 38 24.67 -32.80 19.21
CA PHE A 38 25.66 -31.92 18.60
C PHE A 38 26.06 -30.83 19.59
N ALA A 39 27.37 -30.64 19.74
CA ALA A 39 27.95 -29.52 20.45
C ALA A 39 28.18 -28.38 19.45
N ILE A 40 27.58 -27.24 19.77
CA ILE A 40 27.65 -26.00 19.00
C ILE A 40 28.67 -25.09 19.70
N ASP A 41 29.68 -24.65 18.95
CA ASP A 41 30.61 -23.62 19.44
C ASP A 41 30.01 -22.21 19.28
N GLU A 42 30.72 -21.21 19.81
CA GLU A 42 30.25 -19.83 19.85
C GLU A 42 30.11 -19.21 18.46
N HIS A 43 30.96 -19.61 17.50
CA HIS A 43 30.89 -19.11 16.13
C HIS A 43 29.68 -19.69 15.39
N GLN A 44 29.47 -21.00 15.51
CA GLN A 44 28.29 -21.68 14.96
C GLN A 44 27.00 -21.15 15.59
N GLU A 45 27.01 -20.87 16.90
CA GLU A 45 25.89 -20.25 17.59
C GLU A 45 25.57 -18.87 17.00
N ALA A 46 26.58 -18.02 16.79
CA ALA A 46 26.41 -16.71 16.19
C ALA A 46 25.77 -16.79 14.79
N LEU A 47 26.29 -17.66 13.91
CA LEU A 47 25.75 -17.87 12.56
C LEU A 47 24.30 -18.36 12.57
N ILE A 48 23.96 -19.27 13.49
CA ILE A 48 22.58 -19.77 13.61
C ILE A 48 21.66 -18.64 14.06
N LYS A 49 22.04 -17.87 15.09
CA LYS A 49 21.24 -16.75 15.63
C LYS A 49 21.04 -15.63 14.60
N GLU A 50 22.09 -15.28 13.87
CA GLU A 50 22.05 -14.29 12.79
C GLU A 50 21.07 -14.72 11.70
N ALA A 51 21.13 -15.98 11.25
CA ALA A 51 20.27 -16.46 10.19
C ALA A 51 18.77 -16.53 10.58
N PHE A 52 18.45 -16.64 11.88
CA PHE A 52 17.07 -16.49 12.37
C PHE A 52 16.64 -15.02 12.48
N SER A 53 17.58 -14.11 12.76
CA SER A 53 17.33 -12.67 12.84
C SER A 53 17.12 -12.06 11.45
N GLU A 54 17.99 -12.39 10.49
CA GLU A 54 17.90 -11.94 9.10
C GLU A 54 16.59 -12.36 8.44
N LYS A 55 16.19 -13.63 8.62
CA LYS A 55 14.95 -14.16 8.06
C LYS A 55 13.70 -13.43 8.60
N SER A 56 13.69 -13.12 9.89
CA SER A 56 12.61 -12.35 10.50
C SER A 56 12.56 -10.92 9.94
N GLN A 57 13.73 -10.28 9.76
CA GLN A 57 13.83 -8.95 9.18
C GLN A 57 13.35 -8.92 7.72
N THR A 58 13.76 -9.89 6.89
CA THR A 58 13.34 -9.96 5.47
C THR A 58 11.85 -10.28 5.31
N GLU A 59 11.26 -11.10 6.18
CA GLU A 59 9.83 -11.38 6.15
C GLU A 59 8.99 -10.15 6.57
N ILE A 60 9.46 -9.38 7.55
CA ILE A 60 8.82 -8.13 7.99
C ILE A 60 8.94 -7.04 6.94
N GLU A 61 10.12 -6.86 6.34
CA GLU A 61 10.35 -5.88 5.27
C GLU A 61 9.50 -6.18 4.04
N ASN A 62 9.46 -7.44 3.59
CA ASN A 62 8.62 -7.83 2.45
C ASN A 62 7.12 -7.61 2.71
N GLN A 63 6.62 -7.93 3.91
CA GLN A 63 5.21 -7.68 4.25
C GLN A 63 4.89 -6.19 4.33
N THR A 64 5.77 -5.40 4.91
CA THR A 64 5.58 -3.95 5.07
C THR A 64 5.61 -3.25 3.71
N GLN A 65 6.56 -3.62 2.85
CA GLN A 65 6.72 -3.06 1.51
C GLN A 65 5.57 -3.46 0.58
N THR A 66 5.12 -4.71 0.62
CA THR A 66 3.98 -5.17 -0.19
C THR A 66 2.68 -4.47 0.24
N LYS A 67 2.39 -4.34 1.54
CA LYS A 67 1.18 -3.66 2.03
C LYS A 67 1.17 -2.18 1.68
N THR A 68 2.28 -1.47 1.92
CA THR A 68 2.38 -0.03 1.62
C THR A 68 2.36 0.27 0.12
N GLN A 69 2.84 -0.63 -0.75
CA GLN A 69 2.76 -0.42 -2.20
C GLN A 69 1.35 -0.66 -2.76
N THR A 70 0.65 -1.70 -2.33
CA THR A 70 -0.71 -1.99 -2.83
C THR A 70 -1.72 -0.95 -2.33
N GLU A 71 -1.70 -0.59 -1.05
CA GLU A 71 -2.65 0.38 -0.48
C GLU A 71 -2.46 1.78 -1.07
N ASN A 72 -1.21 2.23 -1.26
CA ASN A 72 -0.96 3.54 -1.86
C ASN A 72 -1.31 3.59 -3.36
N HIS A 73 -1.18 2.48 -4.08
CA HIS A 73 -1.56 2.42 -5.48
C HIS A 73 -3.09 2.52 -5.65
N GLU A 74 -3.85 1.74 -4.87
CA GLU A 74 -5.31 1.76 -4.92
C GLU A 74 -5.89 3.13 -4.51
N VAL A 75 -5.29 3.77 -3.49
CA VAL A 75 -5.67 5.13 -3.08
C VAL A 75 -5.33 6.16 -4.17
N SER A 76 -4.17 6.04 -4.80
CA SER A 76 -3.77 6.93 -5.90
C SER A 76 -4.70 6.81 -7.10
N ASP A 77 -5.11 5.59 -7.45
CA ASP A 77 -6.03 5.34 -8.56
C ASP A 77 -7.41 5.93 -8.27
N LEU A 78 -7.90 5.78 -7.04
CA LEU A 78 -9.17 6.38 -6.62
C LEU A 78 -9.12 7.91 -6.66
N VAL A 79 -8.03 8.53 -6.19
CA VAL A 79 -7.84 9.99 -6.23
C VAL A 79 -7.84 10.48 -7.68
N CYS A 80 -7.20 9.75 -8.60
CA CYS A 80 -7.19 10.08 -10.02
C CYS A 80 -8.61 10.09 -10.63
N VAL A 81 -9.40 9.04 -10.36
CA VAL A 81 -10.79 8.95 -10.84
C VAL A 81 -11.67 10.04 -10.25
N LEU A 82 -11.51 10.34 -8.95
CA LEU A 82 -12.26 11.41 -8.29
C LEU A 82 -11.91 12.78 -8.88
N GLN A 83 -10.62 13.05 -9.14
CA GLN A 83 -10.21 14.31 -9.76
C GLN A 83 -10.78 14.46 -11.16
N ALA A 84 -10.69 13.43 -12.01
CA ALA A 84 -11.29 13.45 -13.35
C ALA A 84 -12.82 13.64 -13.31
N THR A 85 -13.48 13.07 -12.30
CA THR A 85 -14.92 13.25 -12.08
C THR A 85 -15.24 14.67 -11.66
N ILE A 86 -14.45 15.27 -10.77
CA ILE A 86 -14.60 16.67 -10.34
C ILE A 86 -14.43 17.60 -11.54
N ASP A 87 -13.38 17.42 -12.33
CA ASP A 87 -13.11 18.25 -13.50
C ASP A 87 -14.26 18.18 -14.51
N THR A 88 -14.80 16.97 -14.72
CA THR A 88 -15.97 16.75 -15.59
C THR A 88 -17.21 17.48 -15.06
N LEU A 89 -17.50 17.36 -13.76
CA LEU A 89 -18.67 18.01 -13.13
C LEU A 89 -18.54 19.53 -13.13
N GLN A 90 -17.34 20.06 -12.89
CA GLN A 90 -17.06 21.49 -12.97
C GLN A 90 -17.25 22.01 -14.39
N GLY A 91 -16.71 21.32 -15.40
CA GLY A 91 -16.93 21.68 -16.80
C GLY A 91 -18.41 21.64 -17.20
N GLN A 92 -19.18 20.67 -16.70
CA GLN A 92 -20.63 20.61 -16.91
C GLN A 92 -21.37 21.79 -16.27
N LEU A 93 -20.98 22.21 -15.08
CA LEU A 93 -21.57 23.37 -14.39
C LEU A 93 -21.32 24.65 -15.18
N GLU A 94 -20.08 24.91 -15.60
CA GLU A 94 -19.76 26.09 -16.39
C GLU A 94 -20.59 26.18 -17.69
N VAL A 95 -20.78 25.04 -18.37
CA VAL A 95 -21.61 25.00 -19.58
C VAL A 95 -23.07 25.33 -19.25
N LYS A 96 -23.61 24.82 -18.14
CA LYS A 96 -24.99 25.11 -17.71
C LYS A 96 -25.15 26.57 -17.33
N ASP A 97 -24.20 27.16 -16.61
CA ASP A 97 -24.24 28.56 -16.21
C ASP A 97 -24.27 29.47 -17.44
N ARG A 98 -23.41 29.22 -18.43
CA ARG A 98 -23.44 29.95 -19.71
C ARG A 98 -24.74 29.76 -20.49
N GLN A 99 -25.36 28.58 -20.41
CA GLN A 99 -26.67 28.35 -21.03
C GLN A 99 -27.77 29.16 -20.35
N ILE A 100 -27.74 29.24 -19.01
CA ILE A 100 -28.69 30.04 -18.23
C ILE A 100 -28.54 31.53 -18.54
N GLU A 101 -27.30 32.04 -18.63
CA GLU A 101 -27.03 33.44 -19.02
C GLU A 101 -27.66 33.76 -20.38
N LYS A 102 -27.38 32.95 -21.41
CA LYS A 102 -27.92 33.16 -22.76
C LYS A 102 -29.44 33.10 -22.82
N LEU A 103 -30.05 32.16 -22.10
CA LEU A 103 -31.51 32.06 -22.02
C LEU A 103 -32.12 33.28 -21.33
N THR A 104 -31.46 33.78 -20.29
CA THR A 104 -31.89 34.98 -19.56
C THR A 104 -31.81 36.23 -20.45
N GLU A 105 -30.71 36.40 -21.19
CA GLU A 105 -30.56 37.50 -22.15
C GLU A 105 -31.63 37.45 -23.25
N ALA A 106 -31.85 36.27 -23.84
CA ALA A 106 -32.88 36.09 -24.87
C ALA A 106 -34.29 36.38 -24.35
N LEU A 107 -34.58 35.97 -23.10
CA LEU A 107 -35.87 36.24 -22.47
C LEU A 107 -36.08 37.76 -22.25
N VAL A 108 -35.06 38.47 -21.76
CA VAL A 108 -35.13 39.92 -21.58
C VAL A 108 -35.36 40.63 -22.91
N ALA A 109 -34.63 40.25 -23.96
CA ALA A 109 -34.81 40.82 -25.30
C ALA A 109 -36.23 40.57 -25.87
N ALA A 110 -36.77 39.37 -25.67
CA ALA A 110 -38.13 39.03 -26.08
C ALA A 110 -39.18 39.87 -25.32
N GLN A 111 -39.01 40.05 -24.01
CA GLN A 111 -39.90 40.87 -23.18
C GLN A 111 -39.88 42.35 -23.60
N GLN A 112 -38.70 42.91 -23.87
CA GLN A 112 -38.58 44.30 -24.36
C GLN A 112 -39.23 44.47 -25.72
N THR A 113 -39.05 43.51 -26.63
CA THR A 113 -39.68 43.53 -27.96
C THR A 113 -41.20 43.48 -27.86
N ALA A 114 -41.74 42.62 -26.99
CA ALA A 114 -43.17 42.53 -26.75
C ALA A 114 -43.74 43.83 -26.18
N ALA A 115 -43.06 44.44 -25.21
CA ALA A 115 -43.47 45.72 -24.62
C ALA A 115 -43.46 46.86 -25.65
N ALA A 116 -42.43 46.94 -26.49
CA ALA A 116 -42.34 47.95 -27.55
C ALA A 116 -43.46 47.80 -28.59
N ALA A 117 -43.78 46.57 -28.98
CA ALA A 117 -44.89 46.29 -29.90
C ALA A 117 -46.25 46.70 -29.29
N GLN A 118 -46.47 46.42 -28.01
CA GLN A 118 -47.70 46.83 -27.30
C GLN A 118 -47.82 48.37 -27.23
N ALA A 119 -46.73 49.08 -26.93
CA ALA A 119 -46.73 50.53 -26.89
C ALA A 119 -47.04 51.16 -28.27
N LEU A 120 -46.55 50.56 -29.36
CA LEU A 120 -46.83 51.03 -30.72
C LEU A 120 -48.29 50.83 -31.14
N HIS A 121 -48.95 49.76 -30.68
CA HIS A 121 -50.36 49.51 -30.99
C HIS A 121 -51.35 50.35 -30.17
N ALA A 122 -50.91 50.93 -29.04
CA ALA A 122 -51.75 51.71 -28.13
C ALA A 122 -51.70 53.23 -28.36
N GLY A 123 -50.86 53.71 -29.29
CA GLY A 123 -50.75 55.12 -29.69
C GLY A 123 -51.45 55.41 -31.01
#